data_AF-A0A4Q2YYD5-F1
#
_entry.id   AF-A0A4Q2YYD5-F1
#
_cell.length_a   1.000
_cell.length_b   1.000
_cell.length_c   1.000
_cell.angle_alpha   90.00
_cell.angle_beta   90.00
_cell.angle_gamma   90.00
#
_symmetry.space_group_name_H-M   'P 1'
#
loop_
_entity.id
_entity.type
_entity.pdbx_description
1 polymer ?
#
loop_
_entity_poly.entity_id
_entity_poly.type
_entity_poly.pdbx_seq_one_letter_code
_entity_poly.pdbx_strand_id
1 'polypeptide(L)'
;MTSNSSQDTTDPTALVDDIIAELQTRFRTSVSNLKSAIAAYVHDRTLPPADAAATGLFDYPAIRLVTTGEQREGQKGHNLAFGRFERAGEFITTVTRPDLFADYLRDQLTLLARHYDVELSVTRTGQQIPFPYVLDASDGSDMGGVTPLELARHFPTTELADIGDELADGLFGQDPAASQPLALFDALRTDFSLARLRHYTGTAPEHFQRYILFTNYHRYVDEFVAWAGAQVGQGRYTALAGAAGLYVDQPGVNASALVADSA
;
A
#
# COMPACT_ATOMS: atom_id res chain seq x y z
N MET A 1 -47.52 -5.44 -18.41
CA MET A 1 -46.16 -6.01 -18.39
C MET A 1 -45.29 -5.05 -17.61
N THR A 2 -45.27 -5.18 -16.29
CA THR A 2 -44.41 -4.43 -15.38
C THR A 2 -43.11 -5.20 -15.26
N SER A 3 -42.07 -4.75 -15.96
CA SER A 3 -40.72 -5.26 -15.82
C SER A 3 -40.22 -4.91 -14.42
N ASN A 4 -40.14 -5.92 -13.56
CA ASN A 4 -39.50 -5.86 -12.27
C ASN A 4 -37.99 -5.76 -12.53
N SER A 5 -37.44 -4.55 -12.53
CA SER A 5 -35.99 -4.36 -12.50
C SER A 5 -35.52 -4.75 -11.11
N SER A 6 -35.00 -5.97 -10.99
CA SER A 6 -34.28 -6.45 -9.82
C SER A 6 -33.15 -5.45 -9.54
N GLN A 7 -33.34 -4.54 -8.59
CA GLN A 7 -32.23 -3.83 -7.98
C GLN A 7 -31.45 -4.90 -7.23
N ASP A 8 -30.40 -5.40 -7.86
CA ASP A 8 -29.39 -6.23 -7.22
C ASP A 8 -28.66 -5.32 -6.24
N THR A 9 -29.22 -5.15 -5.05
CA THR A 9 -28.59 -4.42 -3.96
C THR A 9 -27.49 -5.30 -3.39
N THR A 10 -26.39 -5.42 -4.14
CA THR A 10 -25.14 -5.99 -3.63
C THR A 10 -24.76 -5.17 -2.40
N ASP A 11 -24.61 -5.83 -1.26
CA ASP A 11 -24.14 -5.20 -0.02
C ASP A 11 -22.82 -4.47 -0.32
N PRO A 12 -22.75 -3.13 -0.15
CA PRO A 12 -21.54 -2.37 -0.43
C PRO A 12 -20.31 -2.90 0.30
N THR A 13 -20.49 -3.51 1.48
CA THR A 13 -19.39 -4.11 2.23
C THR A 13 -18.89 -5.38 1.57
N ALA A 14 -19.77 -6.27 1.11
CA ALA A 14 -19.39 -7.49 0.39
C ALA A 14 -18.66 -7.17 -0.93
N LEU A 15 -19.14 -6.17 -1.69
CA LEU A 15 -18.46 -5.72 -2.91
C LEU A 15 -17.03 -5.22 -2.61
N VAL A 16 -16.86 -4.41 -1.56
CA VAL A 16 -15.54 -3.88 -1.18
C VAL A 16 -14.60 -4.99 -0.70
N ASP A 17 -15.13 -5.98 0.04
CA ASP A 17 -14.39 -7.18 0.43
C ASP A 17 -13.84 -7.94 -0.77
N ASP A 18 -14.67 -8.19 -1.78
CA ASP A 18 -14.29 -8.90 -2.99
C ASP A 18 -13.20 -8.16 -3.76
N ILE A 19 -13.30 -6.82 -3.86
CA ILE A 19 -12.28 -5.98 -4.49
C ILE A 19 -10.94 -6.07 -3.75
N ILE A 20 -10.95 -6.01 -2.41
CA ILE A 20 -9.72 -6.13 -1.61
C ILE A 20 -9.11 -7.53 -1.77
N ALA A 21 -9.91 -8.58 -1.71
CA ALA A 21 -9.44 -9.95 -1.91
C ALA A 21 -8.83 -10.16 -3.31
N GLU A 22 -9.41 -9.54 -4.33
CA GLU A 22 -8.86 -9.56 -5.68
C GLU A 22 -7.54 -8.78 -5.79
N LEU A 23 -7.44 -7.58 -5.19
CA LEU A 23 -6.19 -6.82 -5.11
C LEU A 23 -5.09 -7.64 -4.44
N GLN A 24 -5.38 -8.28 -3.30
CA GLN A 24 -4.45 -9.15 -2.58
C GLN A 24 -4.00 -10.34 -3.42
N THR A 25 -4.92 -10.95 -4.17
CA THR A 25 -4.60 -12.09 -5.03
C THR A 25 -3.70 -11.65 -6.18
N ARG A 26 -4.08 -10.62 -6.93
CA ARG A 26 -3.29 -10.12 -8.07
C ARG A 26 -1.91 -9.62 -7.63
N PHE A 27 -1.83 -8.88 -6.53
CA PHE A 27 -0.54 -8.41 -5.99
C PHE A 27 0.37 -9.58 -5.61
N ARG A 28 -0.13 -10.56 -4.84
CA ARG A 28 0.66 -11.75 -4.45
C ARG A 28 1.12 -12.54 -5.68
N THR A 29 0.27 -12.67 -6.71
CA THR A 29 0.65 -13.32 -7.97
C THR A 29 1.78 -12.58 -8.67
N SER A 30 1.68 -11.26 -8.86
CA SER A 30 2.74 -10.47 -9.50
C SER A 30 4.07 -10.54 -8.73
N VAL A 31 4.03 -10.43 -7.40
CA VAL A 31 5.21 -10.56 -6.54
C VAL A 31 5.82 -11.96 -6.65
N SER A 32 5.00 -13.01 -6.60
CA SER A 32 5.47 -14.39 -6.73
C SER A 32 6.08 -14.67 -8.09
N ASN A 33 5.47 -14.15 -9.17
CA ASN A 33 6.00 -14.26 -10.53
C ASN A 33 7.36 -13.58 -10.63
N LEU A 34 7.50 -12.37 -10.09
CA LEU A 34 8.74 -11.62 -10.13
C LEU A 34 9.84 -12.30 -9.30
N LYS A 35 9.54 -12.76 -8.07
CA LYS A 35 10.47 -13.55 -7.25
C LYS A 35 10.93 -14.81 -7.98
N SER A 36 10.01 -15.55 -8.60
CA SER A 36 10.32 -16.78 -9.34
C SER A 36 11.20 -16.52 -10.56
N ALA A 37 10.91 -15.44 -11.30
CA ALA A 37 11.71 -15.06 -12.47
C ALA A 37 13.12 -14.60 -12.07
N ILE A 38 13.27 -13.87 -10.97
CA ILE A 38 14.59 -13.50 -10.42
C ILE A 38 15.34 -14.75 -9.99
N ALA A 39 14.70 -15.67 -9.27
CA ALA A 39 15.34 -16.91 -8.81
C ALA A 39 15.82 -17.78 -9.99
N ALA A 40 15.02 -17.91 -11.05
CA ALA A 40 15.43 -18.60 -12.27
C ALA A 40 16.65 -17.92 -12.91
N TYR A 41 16.62 -16.58 -13.04
CA TYR A 41 17.76 -15.85 -13.57
C TYR A 41 19.03 -16.01 -12.72
N VAL A 42 18.92 -15.99 -11.39
CA VAL A 42 20.05 -16.20 -10.47
C VAL A 42 20.64 -17.60 -10.61
N HIS A 43 19.79 -18.62 -10.75
CA HIS A 43 20.21 -20.01 -10.82
C HIS A 43 20.84 -20.40 -12.16
N ASP A 44 20.20 -20.06 -13.28
CA ASP A 44 20.58 -20.57 -14.61
C ASP A 44 20.56 -19.51 -15.73
N ARG A 45 20.42 -18.22 -15.39
CA ARG A 45 20.36 -17.10 -16.34
C ARG A 45 19.14 -17.12 -17.27
N THR A 46 18.08 -17.84 -16.90
CA THR A 46 16.79 -17.77 -17.62
C THR A 46 16.21 -16.37 -17.52
N LEU A 47 15.99 -15.73 -18.68
CA LEU A 47 15.37 -14.41 -18.76
C LEU A 47 13.85 -14.49 -18.54
N PRO A 48 13.23 -13.42 -18.02
CA PRO A 48 11.77 -13.34 -17.98
C PRO A 48 11.18 -13.43 -19.40
N PRO A 49 9.93 -13.90 -19.55
CA PRO A 49 9.25 -13.95 -20.84
C PRO A 49 9.25 -12.58 -21.53
N ALA A 50 9.49 -12.57 -22.85
CA ALA A 50 9.54 -11.33 -23.63
C ALA A 50 8.20 -10.56 -23.63
N ASP A 51 7.09 -11.25 -23.39
CA ASP A 51 5.74 -10.71 -23.30
C ASP A 51 5.30 -10.40 -21.84
N ALA A 52 6.21 -10.44 -20.87
CA ALA A 52 5.90 -10.20 -19.45
C ALA A 52 5.21 -8.84 -19.21
N ALA A 53 5.63 -7.78 -19.91
CA ALA A 53 4.99 -6.46 -19.81
C ALA A 53 3.59 -6.44 -20.47
N ALA A 54 3.42 -7.08 -21.63
CA ALA A 54 2.15 -7.11 -22.35
C ALA A 54 1.07 -7.94 -21.63
N THR A 55 1.50 -8.99 -20.94
CA THR A 55 0.64 -9.87 -20.13
C THR A 55 0.36 -9.28 -18.74
N GLY A 56 1.15 -8.30 -18.29
CA GLY A 56 1.06 -7.71 -16.95
C GLY A 56 1.59 -8.63 -15.87
N LEU A 57 2.58 -9.48 -16.21
CA LEU A 57 3.11 -10.55 -15.35
C LEU A 57 3.64 -10.05 -14.01
N PHE A 58 4.13 -8.81 -13.99
CA PHE A 58 4.74 -8.14 -12.84
C PHE A 58 4.00 -6.85 -12.46
N ASP A 59 2.78 -6.63 -12.95
CA ASP A 59 2.07 -5.36 -12.74
C ASP A 59 1.55 -5.22 -11.31
N TYR A 60 1.56 -3.99 -10.79
CA TYR A 60 0.70 -3.66 -9.66
C TYR A 60 -0.76 -3.80 -10.09
N PRO A 61 -1.63 -4.36 -9.23
CA PRO A 61 -3.06 -4.24 -9.47
C PRO A 61 -3.50 -2.78 -9.26
N ALA A 62 -4.59 -2.39 -9.91
CA ALA A 62 -5.15 -1.05 -9.76
C ALA A 62 -6.64 -1.11 -9.43
N ILE A 63 -7.09 -0.19 -8.59
CA ILE A 63 -8.51 0.07 -8.38
C ILE A 63 -8.97 1.00 -9.49
N ARG A 64 -10.08 0.63 -10.14
CA ARG A 64 -10.82 1.50 -11.04
C ARG A 64 -12.21 1.75 -10.44
N LEU A 65 -12.55 3.02 -10.30
CA LEU A 65 -13.82 3.50 -9.76
C LEU A 65 -14.47 4.43 -10.77
N VAL A 66 -15.71 4.14 -11.17
CA VAL A 66 -16.52 5.05 -12.00
C VAL A 66 -17.71 5.54 -11.20
N THR A 67 -18.02 6.83 -11.31
CA THR A 67 -19.17 7.44 -10.63
C THR A 67 -19.75 8.60 -11.44
N THR A 68 -21.04 8.84 -11.25
CA THR A 68 -21.72 10.05 -11.74
C THR A 68 -21.40 11.28 -10.89
N GLY A 69 -20.73 11.09 -9.74
CA GLY A 69 -20.50 12.16 -8.75
C GLY A 69 -21.76 12.61 -8.01
N GLU A 70 -22.91 12.03 -8.32
CA GLU A 70 -24.16 12.32 -7.62
C GLU A 70 -24.26 11.50 -6.34
N GLN A 71 -24.57 12.18 -5.24
CA GLN A 71 -24.83 11.51 -3.96
C GLN A 71 -26.16 10.77 -4.02
N ARG A 72 -26.17 9.57 -3.43
CA ARG A 72 -27.38 8.76 -3.23
C ARG A 72 -28.45 9.55 -2.47
N GLU A 73 -29.70 9.18 -2.68
CA GLU A 73 -30.82 9.78 -1.96
C GLU A 73 -30.64 9.66 -0.44
N GLY A 74 -30.93 10.73 0.29
CA GLY A 74 -30.74 10.80 1.74
C GLY A 74 -29.29 11.01 2.22
N GLN A 75 -28.30 10.99 1.32
CA GLN A 75 -26.89 11.25 1.66
C GLN A 75 -26.44 12.70 1.42
N LYS A 76 -27.35 13.56 0.96
CA LYS A 76 -27.08 14.98 0.70
C LYS A 76 -26.86 15.76 2.00
N GLY A 77 -25.92 16.70 1.99
CA GLY A 77 -25.66 17.62 3.11
C GLY A 77 -24.68 17.09 4.18
N HIS A 78 -24.01 15.96 3.91
CA HIS A 78 -22.91 15.49 4.76
C HIS A 78 -21.65 16.34 4.49
N ASN A 79 -21.15 17.02 5.52
CA ASN A 79 -19.93 17.83 5.45
C ASN A 79 -18.70 16.97 5.77
N LEU A 80 -18.38 16.02 4.89
CA LEU A 80 -17.17 15.21 5.01
C LEU A 80 -15.94 15.94 4.49
N ALA A 81 -14.83 15.83 5.21
CA ALA A 81 -13.54 16.38 4.80
C ALA A 81 -12.87 15.54 3.70
N PHE A 82 -13.21 14.26 3.60
CA PHE A 82 -12.67 13.29 2.63
C PHE A 82 -13.78 12.34 2.15
N GLY A 83 -13.49 11.47 1.17
CA GLY A 83 -14.46 10.52 0.64
C GLY A 83 -15.57 11.18 -0.17
N ARG A 84 -15.20 12.15 -1.01
CA ARG A 84 -16.13 12.92 -1.85
C ARG A 84 -15.64 13.03 -3.28
N PHE A 85 -16.58 13.15 -4.21
CA PHE A 85 -16.30 13.44 -5.61
C PHE A 85 -16.72 14.87 -5.94
N GLU A 86 -15.83 15.61 -6.60
CA GLU A 86 -16.12 16.96 -7.13
C GLU A 86 -16.78 16.90 -8.52
N ARG A 87 -16.64 15.77 -9.23
CA ARG A 87 -17.15 15.57 -10.59
C ARG A 87 -17.44 14.10 -10.87
N ALA A 88 -18.31 13.85 -11.85
CA ALA A 88 -18.42 12.55 -12.51
C ALA A 88 -17.10 12.18 -13.19
N GLY A 89 -16.81 10.89 -13.28
CA GLY A 89 -15.67 10.41 -14.04
C GLY A 89 -15.17 9.04 -13.62
N GLU A 90 -14.04 8.69 -14.22
CA GLU A 90 -13.27 7.50 -13.89
C GLU A 90 -12.06 7.91 -13.04
N PHE A 91 -11.86 7.17 -11.95
CA PHE A 91 -10.76 7.34 -11.01
C PHE A 91 -9.96 6.04 -10.94
N ILE A 92 -8.65 6.13 -11.10
CA ILE A 92 -7.75 4.97 -11.08
C ILE A 92 -6.60 5.24 -10.11
N THR A 93 -6.16 4.19 -9.41
CA THR A 93 -4.88 4.19 -8.68
C THR A 93 -4.32 2.79 -8.60
N THR A 94 -3.01 2.63 -8.79
CA THR A 94 -2.32 1.37 -8.52
C THR A 94 -2.18 1.17 -7.02
N VAL A 95 -2.22 -0.09 -6.57
CA VAL A 95 -2.14 -0.46 -5.15
C VAL A 95 -0.99 -1.42 -4.93
N THR A 96 -0.14 -1.10 -3.95
CA THR A 96 0.84 -2.03 -3.37
C THR A 96 0.42 -2.44 -1.97
N ARG A 97 0.98 -3.55 -1.47
CA ARG A 97 0.78 -4.07 -0.11
C ARG A 97 -0.69 -4.02 0.34
N PRO A 98 -1.66 -4.53 -0.44
CA PRO A 98 -3.08 -4.47 -0.08
C PRO A 98 -3.39 -5.15 1.27
N ASP A 99 -2.56 -6.09 1.72
CA ASP A 99 -2.66 -6.67 3.08
C ASP A 99 -2.37 -5.64 4.18
N LEU A 100 -1.38 -4.76 3.98
CA LEU A 100 -1.03 -3.71 4.94
C LEU A 100 -2.11 -2.61 4.98
N PHE A 101 -2.70 -2.31 3.82
CA PHE A 101 -3.68 -1.23 3.67
C PHE A 101 -5.13 -1.70 3.66
N ALA A 102 -5.42 -2.97 3.96
CA ALA A 102 -6.75 -3.56 3.83
C ALA A 102 -7.83 -2.78 4.59
N ASP A 103 -7.56 -2.44 5.85
CA ASP A 103 -8.50 -1.67 6.68
C ASP A 103 -8.72 -0.25 6.13
N TYR A 104 -7.65 0.41 5.67
CA TYR A 104 -7.75 1.74 5.07
C TYR A 104 -8.58 1.70 3.79
N LEU A 105 -8.27 0.77 2.88
CA LEU A 105 -8.99 0.60 1.61
C LEU A 105 -10.47 0.28 1.86
N ARG A 106 -10.75 -0.60 2.82
CA ARG A 106 -12.10 -0.96 3.24
C ARG A 106 -12.88 0.26 3.72
N ASP A 107 -12.30 1.02 4.65
CA ASP A 107 -12.93 2.22 5.21
C ASP A 107 -13.23 3.25 4.10
N GLN A 108 -12.26 3.53 3.21
CA GLN A 108 -12.43 4.51 2.14
C GLN A 108 -13.44 4.07 1.09
N LEU A 109 -13.31 2.85 0.55
CA LEU A 109 -14.18 2.36 -0.51
C LEU A 109 -15.62 2.15 0.00
N THR A 110 -15.78 1.68 1.24
CA THR A 110 -17.09 1.55 1.88
C THR A 110 -17.75 2.92 2.07
N LEU A 111 -16.98 3.94 2.49
CA LEU A 111 -17.49 5.30 2.61
C LEU A 111 -18.01 5.82 1.26
N LEU A 112 -17.22 5.65 0.19
CA LEU A 112 -17.61 6.07 -1.16
C LEU A 112 -18.86 5.32 -1.65
N ALA A 113 -18.89 3.99 -1.52
CA ALA A 113 -20.01 3.16 -1.96
C ALA A 113 -21.31 3.40 -1.18
N ARG A 114 -21.22 3.87 0.07
CA ARG A 114 -22.38 4.29 0.88
C ARG A 114 -22.96 5.62 0.43
N HIS A 115 -22.12 6.57 0.01
CA HIS A 115 -22.55 7.93 -0.32
C HIS A 115 -22.86 8.15 -1.81
N TYR A 116 -22.23 7.38 -2.70
CA TYR A 116 -22.32 7.55 -4.14
C TYR A 116 -22.73 6.25 -4.83
N ASP A 117 -23.28 6.36 -6.03
CA ASP A 117 -23.33 5.23 -6.95
C ASP A 117 -21.96 5.09 -7.61
N VAL A 118 -21.32 3.94 -7.35
CA VAL A 118 -19.95 3.64 -7.78
C VAL A 118 -19.91 2.27 -8.45
N GLU A 119 -19.16 2.17 -9.53
CA GLU A 119 -18.73 0.92 -10.13
C GLU A 119 -17.28 0.69 -9.72
N LEU A 120 -17.01 -0.38 -8.96
CA LEU A 120 -15.68 -0.76 -8.51
C LEU A 120 -15.20 -1.97 -9.29
N SER A 121 -13.95 -1.96 -9.73
CA SER A 121 -13.30 -3.09 -10.40
C SER A 121 -11.78 -3.08 -10.17
N VAL A 122 -11.15 -4.25 -10.24
CA VAL A 122 -9.69 -4.35 -10.27
C VAL A 122 -9.21 -4.44 -11.70
N THR A 123 -8.33 -3.51 -12.09
CA THR A 123 -7.74 -3.41 -13.43
C THR A 123 -6.20 -3.48 -13.37
N ARG A 124 -5.56 -3.28 -14.51
CA ARG A 124 -4.11 -3.13 -14.68
C ARG A 124 -3.80 -1.84 -15.43
N THR A 125 -2.70 -1.18 -15.09
CA THR A 125 -2.24 0.05 -15.76
C THR A 125 -0.98 -0.16 -16.59
N GLY A 126 -0.31 -1.32 -16.47
CA GLY A 126 1.01 -1.56 -17.05
C GLY A 126 2.18 -1.11 -16.15
N GLN A 127 1.91 -0.52 -14.99
CA GLN A 127 2.96 -0.15 -14.03
C GLN A 127 3.49 -1.41 -13.34
N GLN A 128 4.73 -1.78 -13.66
CA GLN A 128 5.38 -2.98 -13.13
C GLN A 128 5.97 -2.72 -11.73
N ILE A 129 6.01 -3.76 -10.89
CA ILE A 129 6.66 -3.75 -9.58
C ILE A 129 8.17 -3.77 -9.77
N PRO A 130 8.93 -2.75 -9.31
CA PRO A 130 10.38 -2.81 -9.33
C PRO A 130 10.93 -3.99 -8.50
N PHE A 131 11.91 -4.69 -9.06
CA PHE A 131 12.53 -5.84 -8.40
C PHE A 131 13.06 -5.55 -6.99
N PRO A 132 13.59 -4.34 -6.65
CA PRO A 132 14.08 -4.10 -5.29
C PRO A 132 13.02 -4.19 -4.20
N TYR A 133 11.73 -4.02 -4.52
CA TYR A 133 10.64 -4.07 -3.53
C TYR A 133 10.11 -5.47 -3.26
N VAL A 134 10.49 -6.45 -4.09
CA VAL A 134 10.15 -7.86 -3.84
C VAL A 134 11.30 -8.64 -3.24
N LEU A 135 12.53 -8.11 -3.21
CA LEU A 135 13.66 -8.77 -2.57
C LEU A 135 13.62 -8.51 -1.06
N ASP A 136 13.59 -9.58 -0.27
CA ASP A 136 13.74 -9.47 1.19
C ASP A 136 15.21 -9.22 1.55
N ALA A 137 15.47 -8.61 2.71
CA ALA A 137 16.85 -8.38 3.18
C ALA A 137 17.65 -9.68 3.35
N SER A 138 16.97 -10.82 3.53
CA SER A 138 17.55 -12.17 3.55
C SER A 138 17.92 -12.71 2.16
N ASP A 139 17.32 -12.18 1.09
CA ASP A 139 17.52 -12.68 -0.27
C ASP A 139 18.84 -12.17 -0.86
N GLY A 140 19.39 -11.07 -0.32
CA GLY A 140 20.66 -10.49 -0.77
C GLY A 140 21.87 -11.38 -0.57
N SER A 141 21.83 -12.35 0.35
CA SER A 141 22.93 -13.32 0.56
C SER A 141 22.93 -14.48 -0.43
N ASP A 142 21.82 -14.76 -1.12
CA ASP A 142 21.64 -15.94 -1.97
C ASP A 142 21.71 -15.62 -3.49
N MET A 143 22.20 -14.42 -3.84
CA MET A 143 22.21 -13.93 -5.23
C MET A 143 23.26 -14.59 -6.13
N GLY A 144 23.98 -15.63 -5.68
CA GLY A 144 24.83 -16.46 -6.56
C GLY A 144 25.87 -15.73 -7.42
N GLY A 145 26.30 -14.51 -7.01
CA GLY A 145 27.20 -13.65 -7.79
C GLY A 145 26.53 -12.73 -8.82
N VAL A 146 25.20 -12.76 -8.95
CA VAL A 146 24.41 -11.79 -9.72
C VAL A 146 24.35 -10.46 -8.98
N THR A 147 24.70 -9.38 -9.68
CA THR A 147 24.66 -8.04 -9.10
C THR A 147 23.29 -7.38 -9.31
N PRO A 148 22.85 -6.46 -8.44
CA PRO A 148 21.65 -5.66 -8.69
C PRO A 148 21.68 -4.90 -10.02
N LEU A 149 22.87 -4.48 -10.47
CA LEU A 149 23.07 -3.84 -11.77
C LEU A 149 22.77 -4.77 -12.94
N GLU A 150 23.05 -6.06 -12.78
CA GLU A 150 22.74 -7.07 -13.79
C GLU A 150 21.23 -7.35 -13.85
N LEU A 151 20.56 -7.47 -12.70
CA LEU A 151 19.10 -7.59 -12.64
C LEU A 151 18.40 -6.39 -13.27
N ALA A 152 18.89 -5.17 -13.02
CA ALA A 152 18.34 -3.94 -13.58
C ALA A 152 18.32 -3.90 -15.11
N ARG A 153 19.06 -4.79 -15.81
CA ARG A 153 19.02 -4.89 -17.28
C ARG A 153 17.85 -5.72 -17.81
N HIS A 154 17.25 -6.55 -16.96
CA HIS A 154 16.28 -7.57 -17.36
C HIS A 154 14.97 -7.50 -16.58
N PHE A 155 14.96 -6.84 -15.43
CA PHE A 155 13.81 -6.72 -14.54
C PHE A 155 13.41 -5.26 -14.31
N PRO A 156 12.15 -4.99 -13.95
CA PRO A 156 11.67 -3.64 -13.70
C PRO A 156 12.47 -2.94 -12.60
N THR A 157 12.84 -1.68 -12.82
CA THR A 157 13.60 -0.83 -11.89
C THR A 157 12.76 0.33 -11.39
N THR A 158 13.21 0.92 -10.28
CA THR A 158 12.64 2.19 -9.82
C THR A 158 13.28 3.32 -10.62
N GLU A 159 12.52 3.97 -11.48
CA GLU A 159 12.92 5.21 -12.12
C GLU A 159 12.44 6.39 -11.26
N LEU A 160 13.37 7.23 -10.81
CA LEU A 160 13.04 8.36 -9.92
C LEU A 160 12.09 9.38 -10.57
N ALA A 161 12.13 9.49 -11.90
CA ALA A 161 11.24 10.36 -12.65
C ALA A 161 9.77 9.91 -12.62
N ASP A 162 9.52 8.64 -12.31
CA ASP A 162 8.17 8.04 -12.27
C ASP A 162 7.58 8.02 -10.86
N ILE A 163 8.31 8.55 -9.86
CA ILE A 163 7.83 8.66 -8.49
C ILE A 163 6.81 9.80 -8.41
N GLY A 164 5.52 9.45 -8.34
CA GLY A 164 4.41 10.40 -8.31
C GLY A 164 4.36 11.22 -7.03
N ASP A 165 4.73 12.50 -7.12
CA ASP A 165 4.69 13.51 -6.05
C ASP A 165 3.71 14.66 -6.39
N GLU A 166 3.40 14.82 -7.68
CA GLU A 166 2.67 15.94 -8.25
C GLU A 166 1.28 16.14 -7.64
N LEU A 167 0.59 15.08 -7.22
CA LEU A 167 -0.73 15.21 -6.61
C LEU A 167 -0.64 15.77 -5.19
N ALA A 168 0.32 15.28 -4.39
CA ALA A 168 0.54 15.78 -3.03
C ALA A 168 1.11 17.21 -3.04
N ASP A 169 1.92 17.55 -4.04
CA ASP A 169 2.46 18.90 -4.24
C ASP A 169 1.45 19.89 -4.84
N GLY A 170 0.26 19.42 -5.26
CA GLY A 170 -0.76 20.25 -5.89
C GLY A 170 -0.41 20.69 -7.32
N LEU A 171 0.50 19.96 -7.98
CA LEU A 171 0.98 20.20 -9.35
C LEU A 171 0.28 19.33 -10.40
N PHE A 172 -0.64 18.44 -9.99
CA PHE A 172 -1.36 17.57 -10.91
C PHE A 172 -2.23 18.38 -11.89
N GLY A 173 -1.89 18.28 -13.18
CA GLY A 173 -2.64 18.93 -14.25
C GLY A 173 -4.01 18.28 -14.47
N GLN A 174 -5.01 19.09 -14.81
CA GLN A 174 -6.32 18.56 -15.17
C GLN A 174 -6.41 18.33 -16.68
N ASP A 175 -6.14 17.10 -17.11
CA ASP A 175 -6.62 16.63 -18.41
C ASP A 175 -8.05 16.07 -18.24
N PRO A 176 -9.08 16.70 -18.81
CA PRO A 176 -10.46 16.22 -18.72
C PRO A 176 -10.69 14.86 -19.39
N ALA A 177 -9.79 14.43 -20.29
CA ALA A 177 -9.90 13.16 -21.01
C ALA A 177 -9.18 12.00 -20.29
N ALA A 178 -8.31 12.29 -19.32
CA ALA A 178 -7.57 11.27 -18.58
C ALA A 178 -8.33 10.81 -17.33
N SER A 179 -8.16 9.54 -16.98
CA SER A 179 -8.58 8.99 -15.69
C SER A 179 -7.97 9.81 -14.56
N GLN A 180 -8.79 10.14 -13.56
CA GLN A 180 -8.37 10.95 -12.42
C GLN A 180 -7.73 10.09 -11.33
N PRO A 181 -6.86 10.63 -10.48
CA PRO A 181 -6.29 9.87 -9.38
C PRO A 181 -7.34 9.57 -8.30
N LEU A 182 -7.45 8.31 -7.88
CA LEU A 182 -8.34 7.91 -6.77
C LEU A 182 -7.72 8.13 -5.38
N ALA A 183 -6.39 8.13 -5.30
CA ALA A 183 -5.63 8.30 -4.06
C ALA A 183 -4.47 9.28 -4.26
N LEU A 184 -3.95 9.83 -3.17
CA LEU A 184 -2.85 10.80 -3.20
C LEU A 184 -1.54 10.22 -3.74
N PHE A 185 -1.31 8.92 -3.50
CA PHE A 185 -0.10 8.22 -3.89
C PHE A 185 -0.48 6.94 -4.61
N ASP A 186 0.26 6.63 -5.68
CA ASP A 186 0.16 5.38 -6.40
C ASP A 186 1.00 4.27 -5.72
N ALA A 187 0.97 3.06 -6.29
CA ALA A 187 1.70 1.92 -5.74
C ALA A 187 3.21 2.14 -5.69
N LEU A 188 3.79 2.64 -6.78
CA LEU A 188 5.23 2.82 -6.91
C LEU A 188 5.76 3.82 -5.88
N ARG A 189 5.08 4.97 -5.72
CA ARG A 189 5.42 5.95 -4.69
C ARG A 189 5.28 5.40 -3.29
N THR A 190 4.24 4.60 -3.06
CA THR A 190 3.97 3.99 -1.76
C THR A 190 5.08 3.00 -1.38
N ASP A 191 5.49 2.10 -2.28
CA ASP A 191 6.59 1.16 -2.01
C ASP A 191 7.93 1.88 -1.80
N PHE A 192 8.21 2.91 -2.60
CA PHE A 192 9.39 3.77 -2.39
C PHE A 192 9.40 4.35 -0.97
N SER A 193 8.26 4.87 -0.53
CA SER A 193 8.11 5.48 0.80
C SER A 193 8.21 4.43 1.91
N LEU A 194 7.60 3.25 1.76
CA LEU A 194 7.68 2.16 2.73
C LEU A 194 9.12 1.66 2.91
N ALA A 195 9.86 1.50 1.82
CA ALA A 195 11.27 1.12 1.86
C ALA A 195 12.12 2.17 2.59
N ARG A 196 11.89 3.46 2.32
CA ARG A 196 12.57 4.57 3.00
C ARG A 196 12.19 4.69 4.46
N LEU A 197 10.91 4.48 4.79
CA LEU A 197 10.40 4.49 6.15
C LEU A 197 11.10 3.42 6.99
N ARG A 198 11.17 2.19 6.48
CA ARG A 198 11.91 1.10 7.13
C ARG A 198 13.39 1.44 7.29
N HIS A 199 14.05 1.94 6.24
CA HIS A 199 15.46 2.28 6.28
C HIS A 199 15.80 3.35 7.32
N TYR A 200 15.05 4.46 7.34
CA TYR A 200 15.34 5.60 8.23
C TYR A 200 14.90 5.37 9.67
N THR A 201 13.85 4.57 9.91
CA THR A 201 13.31 4.35 11.26
C THR A 201 13.77 3.04 11.88
N GLY A 202 14.39 2.15 11.12
CA GLY A 202 14.74 0.80 11.57
C GLY A 202 13.53 -0.03 12.04
N THR A 203 12.32 0.38 11.67
CA THR A 203 11.05 -0.18 12.16
C THR A 203 10.23 -0.70 10.99
N ALA A 204 9.58 -1.84 11.18
CA ALA A 204 8.68 -2.41 10.17
C ALA A 204 7.46 -1.50 9.95
N PRO A 205 7.06 -1.19 8.70
CA PRO A 205 5.94 -0.28 8.42
C PRO A 205 4.61 -0.67 9.09
N GLU A 206 4.41 -1.97 9.35
CA GLU A 206 3.24 -2.54 10.02
C GLU A 206 3.05 -2.01 11.45
N HIS A 207 4.11 -1.51 12.08
CA HIS A 207 4.07 -0.99 13.45
C HIS A 207 3.71 0.49 13.54
N PHE A 208 3.65 1.22 12.43
CA PHE A 208 3.33 2.64 12.45
C PHE A 208 1.89 2.89 12.88
N GLN A 209 1.73 3.83 13.82
CA GLN A 209 0.43 4.20 14.39
C GLN A 209 -0.13 5.45 13.71
N ARG A 210 -1.44 5.68 13.83
CA ARG A 210 -2.13 6.84 13.22
C ARG A 210 -1.75 8.19 13.84
N TYR A 211 -1.23 8.19 15.07
CA TYR A 211 -0.85 9.39 15.81
C TYR A 211 0.68 9.44 15.92
N ILE A 212 1.28 10.42 15.23
CA ILE A 212 2.73 10.56 15.11
C ILE A 212 3.22 11.72 15.99
N LEU A 213 4.29 11.47 16.74
CA LEU A 213 5.00 12.50 17.50
C LEU A 213 6.41 12.65 16.93
N PHE A 214 6.78 13.88 16.57
CA PHE A 214 8.16 14.20 16.22
C PHE A 214 8.86 14.86 17.40
N THR A 215 10.09 14.43 17.65
CA THR A 215 10.94 14.99 18.69
C THR A 215 12.33 15.24 18.10
N ASN A 216 13.01 16.29 18.55
CA ASN A 216 14.34 16.66 18.08
C ASN A 216 15.43 16.41 19.15
N TYR A 217 15.09 15.70 20.23
CA TYR A 217 16.01 15.45 21.33
C TYR A 217 15.83 14.03 21.89
N HIS A 218 16.94 13.30 21.99
CA HIS A 218 16.93 11.86 22.30
C HIS A 218 16.26 11.53 23.65
N ARG A 219 16.32 12.43 24.64
CA ARG A 219 15.69 12.23 25.95
C ARG A 219 14.17 11.97 25.87
N TYR A 220 13.49 12.53 24.86
CA TYR A 220 12.07 12.23 24.68
C TYR A 220 11.83 10.77 24.30
N VAL A 221 12.76 10.14 23.58
CA VAL A 221 12.69 8.73 23.22
C VAL A 221 12.90 7.86 24.45
N ASP A 222 13.88 8.17 25.30
CA ASP A 222 14.13 7.43 26.55
C ASP A 222 12.89 7.39 27.45
N GLU A 223 12.29 8.56 27.69
CA GLU A 223 11.08 8.69 28.50
C GLU A 223 9.88 8.01 27.84
N PHE A 224 9.75 8.12 26.50
CA PHE A 224 8.68 7.44 25.76
C PHE A 224 8.80 5.92 25.87
N VAL A 225 9.99 5.35 25.70
CA VAL A 225 10.22 3.91 25.78
C VAL A 225 9.93 3.39 27.19
N ALA A 226 10.39 4.10 28.23
CA ALA A 226 10.11 3.73 29.61
C ALA A 226 8.61 3.76 29.91
N TRP A 227 7.92 4.84 29.52
CA TRP A 227 6.47 4.98 29.70
C TRP A 227 5.70 3.92 28.90
N ALA A 228 6.00 3.77 27.61
CA ALA A 228 5.29 2.88 26.71
C ALA A 228 5.48 1.41 27.12
N GLY A 229 6.69 1.01 27.52
CA GLY A 229 6.97 -0.32 28.07
C GLY A 229 6.13 -0.62 29.31
N ALA A 230 5.97 0.35 30.21
CA ALA A 230 5.10 0.22 31.38
C ALA A 230 3.59 0.18 31.04
N GLN A 231 3.18 0.67 29.87
CA GLN A 231 1.80 0.58 29.39
C GLN A 231 1.48 -0.76 28.71
N VAL A 232 2.47 -1.57 28.30
CA VAL A 232 2.19 -2.85 27.62
C VAL A 232 1.35 -3.76 28.52
N GLY A 233 0.20 -4.21 27.98
CA GLY A 233 -0.82 -4.98 28.69
C GLY A 233 -1.81 -4.15 29.50
N GLN A 234 -1.71 -2.82 29.46
CA GLN A 234 -2.64 -1.91 30.12
C GLN A 234 -3.62 -1.31 29.09
N GLY A 235 -4.91 -1.59 29.27
CA GLY A 235 -5.97 -1.04 28.44
C GLY A 235 -5.82 -1.41 26.96
N ARG A 236 -5.58 -0.41 26.11
CA ARG A 236 -5.46 -0.57 24.65
C ARG A 236 -4.03 -0.81 24.15
N TYR A 237 -3.02 -0.70 25.02
CA TYR A 237 -1.62 -0.82 24.62
C TYR A 237 -1.17 -2.27 24.73
N THR A 238 -1.06 -2.95 23.59
CA THR A 238 -0.76 -4.38 23.54
C THR A 238 0.71 -4.69 23.22
N ALA A 239 1.43 -3.78 22.57
CA ALA A 239 2.84 -3.94 22.28
C ALA A 239 3.56 -2.59 22.11
N LEU A 240 4.88 -2.62 22.25
CA LEU A 240 5.82 -1.56 21.89
C LEU A 240 6.80 -2.12 20.86
N ALA A 241 6.77 -1.56 19.65
CA ALA A 241 7.73 -1.84 18.60
C ALA A 241 8.63 -0.61 18.37
N GLY A 242 9.88 -0.83 17.99
CA GLY A 242 10.82 0.25 17.74
C GLY A 242 11.96 -0.12 16.79
N ALA A 243 12.93 0.78 16.73
CA ALA A 243 14.10 0.64 15.88
C ALA A 243 14.90 -0.64 16.20
N ALA A 244 15.66 -1.10 15.22
CA ALA A 244 16.57 -2.25 15.34
C ALA A 244 15.90 -3.56 15.78
N GLY A 245 14.59 -3.72 15.55
CA GLY A 245 13.85 -4.93 15.87
C GLY A 245 13.34 -5.02 17.31
N LEU A 246 13.34 -3.91 18.06
CA LEU A 246 12.68 -3.86 19.36
C LEU A 246 11.21 -4.27 19.23
N TYR A 247 10.79 -5.26 20.01
CA TYR A 247 9.40 -5.67 20.13
C TYR A 247 9.12 -6.18 21.55
N VAL A 248 8.18 -5.53 22.24
CA VAL A 248 7.75 -5.88 23.61
C VAL A 248 6.24 -6.00 23.63
N ASP A 249 5.73 -7.21 23.81
CA ASP A 249 4.29 -7.54 23.86
C ASP A 249 3.88 -8.13 25.22
N GLN A 250 4.83 -8.33 26.13
CA GLN A 250 4.58 -8.84 27.48
C GLN A 250 4.68 -7.72 28.54
N PRO A 251 3.75 -7.69 29.50
CA PRO A 251 3.83 -6.75 30.63
C PRO A 251 5.08 -6.98 31.49
N GLY A 252 5.64 -5.91 32.06
CA GLY A 252 6.74 -5.99 33.03
C GLY A 252 8.13 -6.19 32.42
N VAL A 253 8.24 -6.25 31.09
CA VAL A 253 9.54 -6.23 30.39
C VAL A 253 10.15 -4.83 30.47
N ASN A 254 11.43 -4.75 30.83
CA ASN A 254 12.17 -3.50 30.86
C ASN A 254 12.59 -3.09 29.44
N ALA A 255 11.72 -2.38 28.73
CA ALA A 255 11.97 -1.93 27.36
C ALA A 255 13.21 -1.02 27.23
N SER A 256 13.50 -0.20 28.24
CA SER A 256 14.67 0.69 28.23
C SER A 256 16.00 -0.08 28.20
N ALA A 257 16.06 -1.24 28.87
CA ALA A 257 17.25 -2.10 28.82
C ALA A 257 17.47 -2.70 27.42
N LEU A 258 16.39 -3.11 26.75
CA LEU A 258 16.46 -3.67 25.40
C LEU A 258 16.95 -2.65 24.37
N VAL A 259 16.56 -1.38 24.51
CA VAL A 259 17.06 -0.30 23.64
C VAL A 259 18.55 -0.06 23.86
N ALA A 260 19.01 -0.06 25.12
CA ALA A 260 20.42 0.13 25.45
C ALA A 260 21.33 -0.99 24.91
N ASP A 261 20.84 -2.23 24.87
CA ASP A 261 21.59 -3.39 24.34
C ASP A 261 21.62 -3.45 22.79
N SER A 262 20.78 -2.65 22.13
CA SER A 262 20.65 -2.61 20.66
C SER A 262 21.36 -1.43 19.98
N ALA A 263 22.03 -0.57 20.77
CA ALA A 263 22.81 0.59 20.32
C ALA A 263 24.32 0.28 20.26
#